data_AF-A0A9D6URU7-F1
#
_entry.id   AF-A0A9D6URU7-F1
#
_cell.length_a   1.000
_cell.length_b   1.000
_cell.length_c   1.000
_cell.angle_alpha   90.00
_cell.angle_beta   90.00
_cell.angle_gamma   90.00
#
_symmetry.space_group_name_H-M   'P 1'
#
loop_
_entity.id
_entity.type
_entity.pdbx_description
1 polymer ?
#
loop_
_entity_poly.entity_id
_entity_poly.type
_entity_poly.pdbx_seq_one_letter_code
_entity_poly.pdbx_strand_id
1 'polypeptide(L)'
;GQYSTSLTDFRAGPVILVGAFNNDWTKRLFARTRFTFVRQNKAYCLQDARKPEDRSRCIDYGLPYLQLTEDFAIVSRVFDPDTGKVVVNAAGLTGFGTAETGEFLSDEDNLAPVLKIAPPGWEKLNLQIVLATKVIQGSSGHPRIVDVHVW
;
A
#
# COMPACT_ATOMS: atom_id res chain seq x y z
N GLY A 1 4.47 20.21 -11.62
CA GLY A 1 3.10 20.46 -12.10
C GLY A 1 2.15 19.57 -11.33
N GLN A 2 1.28 20.16 -10.53
CA GLN A 2 0.22 19.43 -9.80
C GLN A 2 -1.00 19.35 -10.71
N TYR A 3 -1.25 18.19 -11.30
CA TYR A 3 -2.58 17.86 -11.80
C TYR A 3 -3.37 17.39 -10.58
N SER A 4 -4.22 18.24 -10.01
CA SER A 4 -5.05 17.86 -8.86
C SER A 4 -6.14 16.90 -9.33
N THR A 5 -6.06 15.63 -8.95
CA THR A 5 -7.18 14.69 -9.14
C THR A 5 -8.39 15.16 -8.34
N SER A 6 -9.51 15.36 -9.01
CA SER A 6 -10.76 15.88 -8.42
C SER A 6 -11.70 14.74 -7.99
N LEU A 7 -12.68 15.04 -7.13
CA LEU A 7 -13.73 14.07 -6.77
C LEU A 7 -14.55 13.61 -7.99
N THR A 8 -14.70 14.47 -9.00
CA THR A 8 -15.40 14.16 -10.24
C THR A 8 -14.69 13.04 -11.00
N ASP A 9 -13.36 13.05 -11.02
CA ASP A 9 -12.55 12.02 -11.67
C ASP A 9 -12.77 10.65 -11.00
N PHE A 10 -12.90 10.62 -9.67
CA PHE A 10 -13.21 9.40 -8.93
C PHE A 10 -14.61 8.85 -9.18
N ARG A 11 -15.57 9.69 -9.58
CA ARG A 11 -16.93 9.25 -9.89
C ARG A 11 -17.08 8.73 -11.31
N ALA A 12 -16.18 9.11 -12.21
CA ALA A 12 -16.23 8.74 -13.63
C ALA A 12 -15.93 7.26 -13.89
N GLY A 13 -15.18 6.57 -13.02
CA GLY A 13 -14.79 5.18 -13.23
C GLY A 13 -13.96 4.60 -12.08
N PRO A 14 -13.49 3.35 -12.21
CA PRO A 14 -12.55 2.76 -11.25
C PRO A 14 -11.22 3.52 -11.23
N VAL A 15 -10.65 3.73 -10.05
CA VAL A 15 -9.41 4.50 -9.84
C VAL A 15 -8.33 3.62 -9.20
N ILE A 16 -7.11 3.71 -9.75
CA ILE A 16 -5.88 3.20 -9.13
C ILE A 16 -5.08 4.40 -8.61
N LEU A 17 -4.82 4.41 -7.31
CA LEU A 17 -3.95 5.37 -6.65
C LEU A 17 -2.56 4.78 -6.50
N VAL A 18 -1.55 5.53 -6.94
CA VAL A 18 -0.14 5.16 -6.78
C VAL A 18 0.54 6.16 -5.87
N GLY A 19 1.29 5.64 -4.90
CA GLY A 19 2.07 6.43 -3.96
C GLY A 19 1.38 6.68 -2.62
N ALA A 20 2.20 6.78 -1.57
CA ALA A 20 1.78 6.94 -0.18
C ALA A 20 1.60 8.43 0.18
N PHE A 21 2.66 9.06 0.69
CA PHE A 21 2.60 10.37 1.35
C PHE A 21 2.32 11.55 0.40
N ASN A 22 2.58 11.37 -0.90
CA ASN A 22 2.41 12.38 -1.94
C ASN A 22 1.02 12.39 -2.58
N ASN A 23 0.08 11.57 -2.10
CA ASN A 23 -1.27 11.46 -2.63
C ASN A 23 -2.31 11.75 -1.52
N ASP A 24 -3.01 12.87 -1.62
CA ASP A 24 -4.02 13.29 -0.64
C ASP A 24 -5.20 12.32 -0.54
N TRP A 25 -5.55 11.67 -1.65
CA TRP A 25 -6.58 10.64 -1.67
C TRP A 25 -6.14 9.37 -0.97
N THR A 26 -4.87 8.95 -1.13
CA THR A 26 -4.32 7.82 -0.37
C THR A 26 -4.35 8.10 1.13
N LYS A 27 -3.95 9.30 1.57
CA LYS A 27 -4.02 9.69 2.99
C LYS A 27 -5.44 9.66 3.53
N ARG A 28 -6.42 10.18 2.77
CA ARG A 28 -7.84 10.13 3.14
C ARG A 28 -8.36 8.69 3.23
N LEU A 29 -8.02 7.85 2.26
CA LEU A 29 -8.43 6.45 2.22
C LEU A 29 -7.91 5.70 3.45
N PHE A 30 -6.63 5.89 3.76
CA PHE A 30 -5.96 5.17 4.84
C PHE A 30 -6.36 5.63 6.23
N ALA A 31 -6.93 6.83 6.39
CA ALA A 31 -7.40 7.30 7.70
C ALA A 31 -8.48 6.41 8.34
N ARG A 32 -9.09 5.49 7.57
CA ARG A 32 -10.15 4.58 8.00
C ARG A 32 -9.75 3.10 7.91
N THR A 33 -8.48 2.78 7.64
CA THR A 33 -8.02 1.40 7.44
C THR A 33 -7.10 0.93 8.57
N ARG A 34 -6.89 -0.39 8.68
CA ARG A 34 -6.04 -0.99 9.71
C ARG A 34 -4.56 -0.69 9.47
N PHE A 35 -4.11 -0.89 8.24
CA PHE A 35 -2.72 -0.63 7.85
C PHE A 35 -2.63 0.74 7.21
N THR A 36 -1.75 1.59 7.76
CA THR A 36 -1.58 2.97 7.33
C THR A 36 -0.11 3.34 7.21
N PHE A 37 0.16 4.44 6.52
CA PHE A 37 1.48 5.02 6.44
C PHE A 37 1.57 6.23 7.35
N VAL A 38 2.57 6.24 8.23
CA VAL A 38 2.79 7.33 9.18
C VAL A 38 4.23 7.80 9.11
N ARG A 39 4.44 9.11 9.30
CA ARG A 39 5.76 9.69 9.47
C ARG A 39 6.03 9.86 10.97
N GLN A 40 7.15 9.31 11.44
CA GLN A 40 7.60 9.42 12.83
C GLN A 40 9.03 9.97 12.84
N ASN A 41 9.18 11.26 13.16
CA ASN A 41 10.47 11.97 13.09
C ASN A 41 11.11 11.85 11.68
N LYS A 42 12.24 11.14 11.59
CA LYS A 42 12.99 10.86 10.35
C LYS A 42 12.59 9.54 9.69
N ALA A 43 11.75 8.73 10.34
CA ALA A 43 11.30 7.47 9.80
C ALA A 43 9.93 7.57 9.13
N TYR A 44 9.74 6.79 8.07
CA TYR A 44 8.42 6.45 7.55
C TYR A 44 8.10 5.02 7.95
N CYS A 45 6.88 4.81 8.44
CA CYS A 45 6.46 3.53 8.99
C CYS A 45 5.16 3.07 8.35
N LEU A 46 5.06 1.76 8.13
CA LEU A 46 3.79 1.08 7.94
C LEU A 46 3.27 0.68 9.32
N GLN A 47 2.18 1.31 9.76
CA GLN A 47 1.61 1.08 11.08
C GLN A 47 0.40 0.15 10.99
N ASP A 48 0.36 -0.85 11.86
CA ASP A 48 -0.83 -1.65 12.14
C ASP A 48 -1.58 -1.03 13.34
N ALA A 49 -2.83 -0.62 13.13
CA ALA A 49 -3.68 -0.06 14.18
C ALA A 49 -3.87 -1.03 15.38
N ARG A 50 -3.66 -2.33 15.19
CA ARG A 50 -3.74 -3.35 16.26
C ARG A 50 -2.45 -3.51 17.05
N LYS A 51 -1.33 -2.98 16.55
CA LYS A 51 0.01 -3.03 17.18
C LYS A 51 0.71 -1.68 17.04
N PRO A 52 0.15 -0.60 17.61
CA PRO A 52 0.61 0.76 17.36
C PRO A 52 2.03 1.04 17.86
N GLU A 53 2.58 0.20 18.74
CA GLU A 53 3.95 0.21 19.25
C GLU A 53 4.97 -0.53 18.36
N ASP A 54 4.52 -1.35 17.40
CA ASP A 54 5.42 -2.08 16.50
C ASP A 54 6.15 -1.11 15.56
N ARG A 55 7.48 -1.20 15.55
CA ARG A 55 8.38 -0.38 14.72
C ARG A 55 9.19 -1.23 13.75
N SER A 56 8.94 -2.53 13.66
CA SER A 56 9.64 -3.45 12.75
C SER A 56 9.46 -3.08 11.27
N ARG A 57 8.41 -2.32 10.94
CA ARG A 57 8.07 -1.88 9.58
C ARG A 57 8.31 -0.38 9.38
N CYS A 58 9.43 0.11 9.91
CA CYS A 58 9.87 1.50 9.78
C CYS A 58 11.19 1.58 9.02
N ILE A 59 11.30 2.59 8.17
CA ILE A 59 12.51 2.92 7.41
C ILE A 59 12.98 4.30 7.82
N ASP A 60 14.24 4.42 8.24
CA ASP A 60 14.88 5.73 8.43
C ASP A 60 15.15 6.36 7.06
N TYR A 61 14.44 7.43 6.75
CA TYR A 61 14.56 8.12 5.48
C TYR A 61 15.79 9.02 5.38
N GLY A 62 16.57 9.12 6.46
CA GLY A 62 17.91 9.71 6.45
C GLY A 62 18.99 8.75 5.93
N LEU A 63 18.69 7.45 5.77
CA LEU A 63 19.64 6.48 5.24
C LEU A 63 19.95 6.79 3.77
N PRO A 64 21.23 6.68 3.34
CA PRO A 64 21.57 6.71 1.93
C PRO A 64 20.78 5.65 1.17
N TYR A 65 20.27 6.01 -0.02
CA TYR A 65 19.42 5.15 -0.85
C TYR A 65 19.98 3.74 -1.05
N LEU A 66 21.30 3.61 -1.26
CA LEU A 66 21.98 2.32 -1.47
C LEU A 66 22.14 1.47 -0.20
N GLN A 67 21.88 2.03 0.98
CA GLN A 67 21.95 1.33 2.27
C GLN A 67 20.58 0.82 2.73
N LEU A 68 19.50 1.13 1.99
CA LEU A 68 18.19 0.55 2.25
C LEU A 68 18.23 -0.95 1.92
N THR A 69 17.79 -1.79 2.87
CA THR A 69 17.83 -3.25 2.72
C THR A 69 16.45 -3.89 2.65
N GLU A 70 15.40 -3.18 3.06
CA GLU A 70 14.03 -3.64 3.02
C GLU A 70 13.10 -2.44 2.82
N ASP A 71 12.03 -2.65 2.05
CA ASP A 71 10.93 -1.71 1.90
C ASP A 71 9.59 -2.41 2.17
N PHE A 72 8.61 -1.64 2.63
CA PHE A 72 7.27 -2.13 2.94
C PHE A 72 6.23 -1.40 2.09
N ALA A 73 5.19 -2.11 1.73
CA ALA A 73 4.13 -1.57 0.90
C ALA A 73 2.75 -2.08 1.31
N ILE A 74 1.73 -1.33 0.88
CA ILE A 74 0.33 -1.69 1.05
C ILE A 74 -0.31 -1.70 -0.35
N VAL A 75 -0.90 -2.83 -0.69
CA VAL A 75 -1.93 -2.92 -1.73
C VAL A 75 -3.29 -2.90 -1.05
N SER A 76 -4.20 -2.06 -1.50
CA SER A 76 -5.56 -2.00 -0.95
C SER A 76 -6.61 -1.99 -2.03
N ARG A 77 -7.75 -2.62 -1.76
CA ARG A 77 -9.00 -2.49 -2.50
C ARG A 77 -10.06 -2.06 -1.50
N VAL A 78 -10.57 -0.85 -1.62
CA VAL A 78 -11.51 -0.29 -0.65
C VAL A 78 -12.67 0.37 -1.38
N PHE A 79 -13.89 0.09 -0.96
CA PHE A 79 -15.06 0.85 -1.39
C PHE A 79 -15.06 2.21 -0.68
N ASP A 80 -14.97 3.29 -1.45
CA ASP A 80 -15.05 4.64 -0.94
C ASP A 80 -16.51 5.15 -1.03
N PRO A 81 -17.22 5.34 0.10
CA PRO A 81 -18.60 5.80 0.09
C PRO A 81 -18.76 7.23 -0.46
N ASP A 82 -17.71 8.05 -0.41
CA ASP A 82 -17.77 9.45 -0.87
C ASP A 82 -17.79 9.54 -2.41
N THR A 83 -17.22 8.53 -3.07
CA THR A 83 -17.16 8.38 -4.53
C THR A 83 -18.19 7.37 -5.04
N GLY A 84 -18.65 6.45 -4.18
CA GLY A 84 -19.51 5.33 -4.55
C GLY A 84 -18.79 4.27 -5.40
N LYS A 85 -17.46 4.25 -5.38
CA LYS A 85 -16.62 3.39 -6.23
C LYS A 85 -15.60 2.61 -5.40
N VAL A 86 -15.13 1.52 -5.97
CA VAL A 86 -13.95 0.81 -5.47
C VAL A 86 -12.70 1.57 -5.91
N VAL A 87 -11.84 1.84 -4.95
CA VAL A 87 -10.51 2.44 -5.13
C VAL A 87 -9.47 1.35 -4.87
N VAL A 88 -8.57 1.17 -5.81
CA VAL A 88 -7.36 0.35 -5.62
C VAL A 88 -6.21 1.29 -5.29
N ASN A 89 -5.41 0.95 -4.29
CA ASN A 89 -4.21 1.71 -3.94
C ASN A 89 -2.99 0.81 -3.94
N ALA A 90 -1.90 1.29 -4.53
CA ALA A 90 -0.60 0.64 -4.64
C ALA A 90 0.49 1.62 -4.16
N ALA A 91 1.02 1.39 -2.96
CA ALA A 91 1.92 2.37 -2.35
C ALA A 91 2.96 1.72 -1.43
N GLY A 92 4.21 2.12 -1.56
CA GLY A 92 5.33 1.77 -0.67
C GLY A 92 5.79 2.91 0.22
N LEU A 93 6.63 2.61 1.22
CA LEU A 93 7.30 3.64 2.03
C LEU A 93 8.34 4.40 1.20
N THR A 94 9.00 3.72 0.25
CA THR A 94 9.87 4.36 -0.74
C THR A 94 9.44 4.02 -2.19
N GLY A 95 10.25 4.44 -3.16
CA GLY A 95 10.05 4.10 -4.57
C GLY A 95 10.14 2.59 -4.83
N PHE A 96 10.97 1.86 -4.08
CA PHE A 96 11.13 0.41 -4.24
C PHE A 96 9.84 -0.35 -3.95
N GLY A 97 9.26 -0.16 -2.77
CA GLY A 97 8.00 -0.79 -2.39
C GLY A 97 6.85 -0.37 -3.31
N THR A 98 6.86 0.87 -3.80
CA THR A 98 5.85 1.32 -4.77
C THR A 98 6.00 0.59 -6.11
N ALA A 99 7.23 0.42 -6.63
CA ALA A 99 7.48 -0.37 -7.84
C ALA A 99 7.01 -1.82 -7.68
N GLU A 100 7.33 -2.45 -6.54
CA GLU A 100 6.96 -3.83 -6.24
C GLU A 100 5.44 -4.04 -6.11
N THR A 101 4.68 -3.04 -5.68
CA THR A 101 3.21 -3.14 -5.72
C THR A 101 2.68 -3.23 -7.15
N GLY A 102 3.37 -2.63 -8.12
CA GLY A 102 3.05 -2.75 -9.54
C GLY A 102 3.29 -4.17 -10.05
N GLU A 103 4.47 -4.74 -9.76
CA GLU A 103 4.79 -6.13 -10.11
C GLU A 103 3.79 -7.10 -9.48
N PHE A 104 3.52 -6.95 -8.18
CA PHE A 104 2.57 -7.77 -7.44
C PHE A 104 1.16 -7.75 -8.04
N LEU A 105 0.67 -6.59 -8.47
CA LEU A 105 -0.67 -6.45 -9.05
C LEU A 105 -0.76 -6.94 -10.50
N SER A 106 0.37 -7.01 -11.21
CA SER A 106 0.43 -7.39 -12.62
C SER A 106 0.63 -8.89 -12.86
N ASP A 107 0.89 -9.66 -11.81
CA ASP A 107 1.15 -11.10 -11.88
C ASP A 107 0.10 -11.87 -11.05
N GLU A 108 -0.62 -12.77 -11.72
CA GLU A 108 -1.66 -13.59 -11.08
C GLU A 108 -1.08 -14.54 -10.03
N ASP A 109 0.15 -15.03 -10.21
CA ASP A 109 0.81 -15.95 -9.27
C ASP A 109 1.10 -15.26 -7.93
N ASN A 110 1.35 -13.94 -7.96
CA ASN A 110 1.53 -13.13 -6.76
C ASN A 110 0.22 -12.95 -5.97
N LEU A 111 -0.92 -12.86 -6.66
CA LEU A 111 -2.24 -12.71 -6.03
C LEU A 111 -2.84 -14.04 -5.57
N ALA A 112 -2.51 -15.16 -6.21
CA ALA A 112 -3.09 -16.46 -5.93
C ALA A 112 -3.06 -16.88 -4.44
N PRO A 113 -1.99 -16.65 -3.65
CA PRO A 113 -1.98 -16.95 -2.22
C PRO A 113 -3.01 -16.13 -1.42
N VAL A 114 -3.25 -14.88 -1.80
CA VAL A 114 -4.25 -14.01 -1.15
C VAL A 114 -5.66 -14.52 -1.44
N LEU A 115 -5.92 -14.90 -2.69
CA LEU A 115 -7.23 -15.41 -3.12
C LEU A 115 -7.59 -16.73 -2.43
N LYS A 116 -6.60 -17.57 -2.10
CA LYS A 116 -6.82 -18.83 -1.37
C LYS A 116 -7.31 -18.65 0.06
N ILE A 117 -6.95 -17.54 0.71
CA ILE A 117 -7.37 -17.25 2.10
C ILE A 117 -8.56 -16.29 2.17
N ALA A 118 -8.96 -15.71 1.05
CA ALA A 118 -10.08 -14.81 0.98
C ALA A 118 -11.41 -15.58 1.18
N PRO A 119 -12.38 -15.03 1.93
CA PRO A 119 -13.67 -15.68 2.12
C PRO A 119 -14.49 -15.71 0.81
N PRO A 120 -15.49 -16.59 0.69
CA PRO A 120 -16.44 -16.54 -0.43
C PRO A 120 -17.07 -15.16 -0.57
N GLY A 121 -17.06 -14.59 -1.78
CA GLY A 121 -17.62 -13.27 -2.05
C GLY A 121 -16.74 -12.09 -1.61
N TRP A 122 -15.44 -12.31 -1.38
CA TRP A 122 -14.46 -11.26 -1.03
C TRP A 122 -14.43 -10.10 -2.02
N GLU A 123 -14.87 -10.29 -3.26
CA GLU A 123 -14.97 -9.25 -4.29
C GLU A 123 -15.95 -8.14 -3.88
N LYS A 124 -16.80 -8.37 -2.89
CA LYS A 124 -17.70 -7.37 -2.30
C LYS A 124 -17.16 -6.75 -1.02
N LEU A 125 -15.99 -7.21 -0.55
CA LEU A 125 -15.32 -6.77 0.67
C LEU A 125 -14.14 -5.85 0.35
N ASN A 126 -13.66 -5.18 1.38
CA ASN A 126 -12.41 -4.46 1.35
C ASN A 126 -11.25 -5.41 1.66
N LEU A 127 -10.08 -5.07 1.13
CA LEU A 127 -8.87 -5.86 1.24
C LEU A 127 -7.66 -4.94 1.45
N GLN A 128 -6.78 -5.31 2.37
CA GLN A 128 -5.42 -4.79 2.47
C GLN A 128 -4.43 -5.95 2.47
N ILE A 129 -3.36 -5.79 1.71
CA ILE A 129 -2.23 -6.70 1.65
C ILE A 129 -0.99 -5.90 2.03
N VAL A 130 -0.28 -6.34 3.05
CA VAL A 130 1.02 -5.79 3.44
C VAL A 130 2.10 -6.60 2.75
N LEU A 131 2.96 -5.90 2.01
CA LEU A 131 4.10 -6.48 1.32
C LEU A 131 5.41 -6.04 1.98
N ALA A 132 6.42 -6.89 1.92
CA ALA A 132 7.81 -6.55 2.18
C ALA A 132 8.68 -6.98 1.00
N THR A 133 9.60 -6.13 0.58
CA THR A 133 10.59 -6.41 -0.47
C THR A 133 11.99 -6.21 0.08
N LYS A 134 12.91 -7.10 -0.27
CA LYS A 134 14.33 -6.86 -0.01
C LYS A 134 14.86 -5.87 -1.02
N VAL A 135 15.66 -4.92 -0.56
CA VAL A 135 16.41 -4.00 -1.42
C VAL A 135 17.87 -4.42 -1.40
N ILE A 136 18.43 -4.72 -2.56
CA ILE A 136 19.81 -5.19 -2.71
C ILE A 136 20.48 -4.29 -3.74
N GLN A 137 21.48 -3.51 -3.29
CA GLN A 137 22.26 -2.59 -4.14
C GLN A 137 21.39 -1.62 -4.96
N GLY A 138 20.26 -1.20 -4.40
CA GLY A 138 19.35 -0.28 -5.07
C GLY A 138 18.43 -0.93 -6.11
N SER A 139 18.20 -2.24 -6.01
CA SER A 139 17.16 -2.97 -6.73
C SER A 139 16.24 -3.68 -5.74
N SER A 140 14.94 -3.64 -5.99
CA SER A 140 13.97 -4.42 -5.22
C SER A 140 13.93 -5.88 -5.71
N GLY A 141 13.77 -6.80 -4.77
CA GLY A 141 13.50 -8.21 -5.06
C GLY A 141 12.02 -8.53 -4.90
N HIS A 142 11.62 -9.75 -5.24
CA HIS A 142 10.21 -10.15 -5.26
C HIS A 142 9.44 -9.80 -3.97
N PRO A 143 8.17 -9.38 -4.13
CA PRO A 143 7.34 -8.96 -3.01
C PRO A 143 6.92 -10.18 -2.18
N ARG A 144 7.03 -10.06 -0.86
CA ARG A 144 6.56 -11.08 0.08
C ARG A 144 5.30 -10.59 0.78
N ILE A 145 4.27 -11.40 0.81
CA ILE A 145 3.05 -11.14 1.60
C ILE A 145 3.39 -11.31 3.08
N VAL A 146 3.19 -10.26 3.87
CA VAL A 146 3.47 -10.23 5.31
C VAL A 146 2.19 -10.27 6.14
N ASP A 147 1.11 -9.66 5.63
CA ASP A 147 -0.18 -9.66 6.30
C ASP A 147 -1.30 -9.45 5.26
N VAL A 148 -2.49 -9.98 5.55
CA VAL A 148 -3.69 -9.82 4.74
C VAL A 148 -4.87 -9.54 5.65
N HIS A 149 -5.62 -8.50 5.33
CA HIS A 149 -6.84 -8.14 6.06
C HIS A 149 -8.00 -7.95 5.09
N VAL A 150 -9.07 -8.69 5.32
CA VAL A 150 -10.34 -8.59 4.59
C VAL A 150 -11.43 -8.15 5.56
N TRP A 151 -12.29 -7.22 5.16
CA TRP A 151 -13.43 -6.74 5.97
C TRP A 151 -14.58 -6.16 5.15
#